data_AF-A0A945UUC1-F1
#
_entry.id   AF-A0A945UUC1-F1
#
_cell.length_a   1.000
_cell.length_b   1.000
_cell.length_c   1.000
_cell.angle_alpha   90.00
_cell.angle_beta   90.00
_cell.angle_gamma   90.00
#
_symmetry.space_group_name_H-M   'P 1'
#
loop_
_entity.id
_entity.type
_entity.pdbx_description
1 polymer ?
#
loop_
_entity_poly.entity_id
_entity_poly.type
_entity_poly.pdbx_seq_one_letter_code
_entity_poly.pdbx_strand_id
1 'polypeptide(L)'
;GLGAAGGIFAPTLFFGGMAGAALAGLIDLVYPLSTAGHVTLAVVGMCACLGAVVRAPVTGLLIVFEMTHEFAMVPALMVGGLISIAIAKKFTHHNFYDEILAQDGQEVEQVMPPRDLRSWQETQVSRAANFRPVLIRSLDVETLKNTLAESAHERFPVVIDLKLKGVITREHMERVIEKGEEPIIDPVATCRREATIRDIQHKIIESPANMVVLIGGLDEVPIGVMTLHDILRAEIMFTKD
;
A
#
# COMPACT_ATOMS: atom_id res chain seq x y z
N GLY A 1 -21.67 13.16 2.90
CA GLY A 1 -22.84 13.03 2.00
C GLY A 1 -24.10 12.71 2.81
N LEU A 2 -25.26 12.49 2.16
CA LEU A 2 -26.55 12.21 2.82
C LEU A 2 -26.70 10.77 3.37
N GLY A 3 -25.64 9.95 3.35
CA GLY A 3 -25.67 8.56 3.81
C GLY A 3 -26.42 7.58 2.90
N ALA A 4 -26.94 8.04 1.75
CA ALA A 4 -27.55 7.18 0.74
C ALA A 4 -26.47 6.49 -0.10
N ALA A 5 -26.64 5.20 -0.40
CA ALA A 5 -25.78 4.46 -1.31
C ALA A 5 -25.91 5.03 -2.73
N GLY A 6 -24.91 5.79 -3.18
CA GLY A 6 -24.88 6.41 -4.50
C GLY A 6 -23.45 6.55 -5.03
N GLY A 7 -23.29 6.44 -6.35
CA GLY A 7 -22.00 6.63 -7.02
C GLY A 7 -21.78 8.07 -7.47
N ILE A 8 -20.52 8.50 -7.56
CA ILE A 8 -20.15 9.86 -8.00
C ILE A 8 -19.88 9.96 -9.52
N PHE A 9 -19.77 8.84 -10.23
CA PHE A 9 -19.36 8.83 -11.65
C PHE A 9 -20.37 9.56 -12.55
N ALA A 10 -21.64 9.14 -12.54
CA ALA A 10 -22.69 9.74 -13.36
C ALA A 10 -22.86 11.26 -13.13
N PRO A 11 -22.99 11.77 -11.89
CA PRO A 11 -23.13 13.21 -11.68
C PRO A 11 -21.88 13.99 -12.11
N THR A 12 -20.68 13.44 -11.91
CA THR A 12 -19.41 14.07 -12.32
C THR A 12 -19.31 14.16 -13.85
N LEU A 13 -19.64 13.08 -14.55
CA LEU A 13 -19.66 13.05 -16.01
C LEU A 13 -20.70 14.04 -16.56
N PHE A 14 -21.91 14.05 -16.00
CA PHE A 14 -22.96 14.98 -16.40
C PHE A 14 -22.53 16.44 -16.25
N PHE A 15 -21.97 16.79 -15.08
CA PHE A 15 -21.47 18.15 -14.83
C PHE A 15 -20.34 18.53 -15.78
N GLY A 16 -19.39 17.61 -16.01
CA GLY A 16 -18.33 17.81 -16.99
C GLY A 16 -18.85 18.00 -18.42
N GLY A 17 -19.84 17.21 -18.83
CA GLY A 17 -20.49 17.33 -20.13
C GLY A 17 -21.19 18.66 -20.31
N MET A 18 -21.91 19.14 -19.29
CA MET A 18 -22.53 20.46 -19.29
C MET A 18 -21.49 21.58 -19.39
N ALA A 19 -20.40 21.49 -18.62
CA ALA A 19 -19.32 22.49 -18.67
C ALA A 19 -18.65 22.52 -20.05
N GLY A 20 -18.39 21.35 -20.65
CA GLY A 20 -17.85 21.24 -22.00
C GLY A 20 -18.79 21.78 -23.08
N ALA A 21 -20.09 21.50 -22.97
CA ALA A 21 -21.12 22.04 -23.87
C ALA A 21 -21.27 23.56 -23.73
N ALA A 22 -21.23 24.09 -22.51
CA ALA A 22 -21.24 25.53 -22.26
C ALA A 22 -20.00 26.21 -22.86
N LEU A 23 -18.82 25.60 -22.71
CA LEU A 23 -17.59 26.08 -23.35
C LEU A 23 -17.70 26.05 -24.87
N ALA A 24 -18.27 25.00 -25.45
CA ALA A 24 -18.52 24.92 -26.89
C ALA A 24 -19.41 26.06 -27.37
N GLY A 25 -20.52 26.32 -26.67
CA GLY A 25 -21.42 27.42 -26.99
C GLY A 25 -20.77 28.79 -26.88
N LEU A 26 -19.85 29.00 -25.92
CA LEU A 26 -19.08 30.25 -25.82
C LEU A 26 -18.09 30.41 -26.99
N ILE A 27 -17.45 29.33 -27.42
CA ILE A 27 -16.54 29.35 -28.57
C ILE A 27 -17.32 29.62 -29.86
N ASP A 28 -18.51 29.03 -30.01
CA ASP A 28 -19.38 29.15 -31.18
C ASP A 28 -19.80 30.60 -31.47
N LEU A 29 -19.84 31.47 -30.44
CA LEU A 29 -20.09 32.91 -30.60
C LEU A 29 -19.03 33.65 -31.41
N VAL A 30 -17.80 33.15 -31.43
CA VAL A 30 -16.65 33.79 -32.10
C VAL A 30 -16.16 32.97 -33.29
N TYR A 31 -16.27 31.64 -33.20
CA TYR A 31 -15.85 30.71 -34.24
C TYR A 31 -16.89 29.59 -34.39
N PRO A 32 -17.63 29.53 -35.52
CA PRO A 32 -18.69 28.54 -35.70
C PRO A 32 -18.11 27.12 -35.71
N LEU A 33 -18.48 26.34 -34.71
CA LEU A 33 -18.10 24.95 -34.53
C LEU A 33 -19.08 24.04 -35.28
N SER A 34 -18.55 22.96 -35.84
CA SER A 34 -19.40 21.89 -36.37
C SER A 34 -20.15 21.20 -35.23
N THR A 35 -21.22 20.46 -35.58
CA THR A 35 -21.92 19.59 -34.62
C THR A 35 -20.94 18.59 -33.95
N ALA A 36 -19.97 18.08 -34.71
CA ALA A 36 -18.93 17.19 -34.17
C ALA A 36 -18.01 17.92 -33.17
N GLY A 37 -17.71 19.20 -33.39
CA GLY A 37 -16.93 20.02 -32.47
C GLY A 37 -17.63 20.22 -31.12
N HIS A 38 -18.94 20.48 -31.15
CA HIS A 38 -19.76 20.60 -29.94
C HIS A 38 -19.78 19.30 -29.13
N VAL A 39 -20.01 18.16 -29.80
CA VAL A 39 -19.99 16.84 -29.14
C VAL A 39 -18.62 16.55 -28.55
N THR A 40 -17.54 16.81 -29.30
CA THR A 40 -16.18 16.57 -28.84
C THR A 40 -15.87 17.34 -27.57
N LEU A 41 -16.20 18.64 -27.52
CA LEU A 41 -15.96 19.46 -26.32
C LEU A 41 -16.78 19.03 -25.11
N ALA A 42 -18.04 18.63 -25.32
CA ALA A 42 -18.87 18.08 -24.24
C ALA A 42 -18.25 16.79 -23.67
N VAL A 43 -17.90 15.84 -24.52
CA VAL A 43 -17.34 14.54 -24.15
C VAL A 43 -15.95 14.70 -23.50
N VAL A 44 -15.12 15.64 -23.99
CA VAL A 44 -13.85 16.02 -23.34
C VAL A 44 -14.11 16.60 -21.95
N GLY A 45 -15.12 17.44 -21.79
CA GLY A 45 -15.53 17.98 -20.49
C GLY A 45 -15.94 16.89 -19.49
N MET A 46 -16.67 15.87 -19.94
CA MET A 46 -17.02 14.69 -19.12
C MET A 46 -15.75 14.01 -18.59
N CYS A 47 -14.80 13.69 -19.47
CA CYS A 47 -13.54 13.03 -19.11
C CYS A 47 -12.65 13.92 -18.22
N ALA A 48 -12.57 15.21 -18.51
CA ALA A 48 -11.79 16.17 -17.75
C ALA A 48 -12.30 16.32 -16.31
N CYS A 49 -13.62 16.46 -16.12
CA CYS A 49 -14.21 16.59 -14.79
C CYS A 49 -14.00 15.31 -13.96
N LEU A 50 -14.25 14.15 -14.55
CA LEU A 50 -14.01 12.87 -13.88
C LEU A 50 -12.52 12.69 -13.53
N GLY A 51 -11.61 13.08 -14.43
CA GLY A 51 -10.17 13.09 -14.19
C GLY A 51 -9.77 13.97 -13.00
N ALA A 52 -10.36 15.17 -12.87
CA ALA A 52 -10.06 16.06 -11.75
C ALA A 52 -10.48 15.48 -10.39
N VAL A 53 -11.65 14.83 -10.33
CA VAL A 53 -12.24 14.31 -9.09
C VAL A 53 -11.60 12.99 -8.67
N VAL A 54 -11.52 12.02 -9.60
CA VAL A 54 -11.12 10.64 -9.33
C VAL A 54 -9.62 10.41 -9.54
N ARG A 55 -8.95 11.21 -10.39
CA ARG A 55 -7.54 11.05 -10.77
C ARG A 55 -7.18 9.71 -11.42
N ALA A 56 -8.15 9.07 -12.09
CA ALA A 56 -7.95 7.84 -12.87
C ALA A 56 -8.08 8.13 -14.39
N PRO A 57 -7.00 8.53 -15.08
CA PRO A 57 -7.07 8.99 -16.48
C PRO A 57 -7.55 7.91 -17.44
N VAL A 58 -7.09 6.66 -17.26
CA VAL A 58 -7.46 5.53 -18.14
C VAL A 58 -8.91 5.13 -17.90
N THR A 59 -9.35 5.06 -16.66
CA THR A 59 -10.74 4.69 -16.32
C THR A 59 -11.74 5.70 -16.85
N GLY A 60 -11.48 7.00 -16.66
CA GLY A 60 -12.36 8.04 -17.17
C GLY A 60 -12.42 8.07 -18.69
N LEU A 61 -11.28 7.89 -19.35
CA LEU A 61 -11.21 7.73 -20.80
C LEU A 61 -12.05 6.54 -21.27
N LEU A 62 -11.89 5.37 -20.65
CA LEU A 62 -12.59 4.15 -21.05
C LEU A 62 -14.11 4.27 -20.91
N ILE A 63 -14.59 4.81 -19.79
CA ILE A 63 -16.04 5.01 -19.58
C ILE A 63 -16.63 5.90 -20.69
N VAL A 64 -15.95 7.01 -21.00
CA VAL A 64 -16.43 7.98 -21.98
C VAL A 64 -16.30 7.44 -23.41
N PHE A 65 -15.22 6.71 -23.70
CA PHE A 65 -15.02 6.01 -24.96
C PHE A 65 -16.07 4.93 -25.17
N GLU A 66 -16.38 4.12 -24.15
CA GLU A 66 -17.41 3.09 -24.22
C GLU A 66 -18.81 3.69 -24.41
N MET A 67 -19.10 4.85 -23.83
CA MET A 67 -20.38 5.52 -24.09
C MET A 67 -20.49 6.07 -25.53
N THR A 68 -19.37 6.46 -26.14
CA THR A 68 -19.34 7.10 -27.47
C THR A 68 -19.05 6.14 -28.62
N HIS A 69 -18.36 5.03 -28.36
CA HIS A 69 -17.84 4.06 -29.34
C HIS A 69 -17.00 4.68 -30.47
N GLU A 70 -16.41 5.86 -30.26
CA GLU A 70 -15.68 6.61 -31.30
C GLU A 70 -14.19 6.70 -30.98
N PHE A 71 -13.38 5.96 -31.72
CA PHE A 71 -11.93 5.93 -31.53
C PHE A 71 -11.27 7.27 -31.86
N ALA A 72 -11.84 8.05 -32.79
CA ALA A 72 -11.29 9.35 -33.18
C ALA A 72 -11.26 10.36 -32.00
N MET A 73 -12.12 10.17 -30.99
CA MET A 73 -12.18 11.07 -29.83
C MET A 73 -11.09 10.78 -28.79
N VAL A 74 -10.55 9.55 -28.74
CA VAL A 74 -9.62 9.09 -27.70
C VAL A 74 -8.45 10.06 -27.45
N PRO A 75 -7.74 10.59 -28.47
CA PRO A 75 -6.64 11.53 -28.23
C PRO A 75 -7.09 12.81 -27.51
N ALA A 76 -8.25 13.37 -27.88
CA ALA A 76 -8.79 14.59 -27.27
C ALA A 76 -9.18 14.34 -25.80
N LEU A 77 -9.80 13.20 -25.52
CA LEU A 77 -10.17 12.79 -24.16
C LEU A 77 -8.93 12.63 -23.27
N MET A 78 -7.88 11.99 -23.77
CA MET A 78 -6.62 11.82 -23.05
C MET A 78 -5.98 13.16 -22.71
N VAL A 79 -5.86 14.07 -23.69
CA VAL A 79 -5.24 15.38 -23.46
C VAL A 79 -6.05 16.19 -22.46
N GLY A 80 -7.37 16.29 -22.62
CA GLY A 80 -8.24 17.01 -21.70
C GLY A 80 -8.21 16.43 -20.28
N GLY A 81 -8.26 15.10 -20.16
CA GLY A 81 -8.17 14.39 -18.87
C GLY A 81 -6.82 14.61 -18.17
N LEU A 82 -5.70 14.49 -18.89
CA LEU A 82 -4.36 14.68 -18.31
C LEU A 82 -4.11 16.12 -17.87
N ILE A 83 -4.52 17.11 -18.68
CA ILE A 83 -4.43 18.53 -18.30
C ILE A 83 -5.26 18.78 -17.05
N SER A 84 -6.49 18.27 -17.01
CA SER A 84 -7.38 18.41 -15.86
C SER A 84 -6.77 17.80 -14.59
N ILE A 85 -6.19 16.60 -14.67
CA ILE A 85 -5.49 15.96 -13.55
C ILE A 85 -4.28 16.78 -13.10
N ALA A 86 -3.47 17.29 -14.04
CA ALA A 86 -2.31 18.10 -13.71
C ALA A 86 -2.70 19.40 -12.97
N ILE A 87 -3.77 20.05 -13.41
CA ILE A 87 -4.34 21.22 -12.75
C ILE A 87 -4.88 20.82 -11.36
N ALA A 88 -5.69 19.77 -11.27
CA ALA A 88 -6.24 19.31 -10.00
C ALA A 88 -5.16 18.98 -8.96
N LYS A 89 -4.08 18.29 -9.37
CA LYS A 89 -2.93 18.00 -8.50
C LYS A 89 -2.20 19.24 -7.97
N LYS A 90 -2.34 20.40 -8.64
CA LYS A 90 -1.76 21.66 -8.18
C LYS A 90 -2.63 22.34 -7.10
N PHE A 91 -3.95 22.12 -7.14
CA PHE A 91 -4.90 22.77 -6.24
C PHE A 91 -5.30 21.89 -5.05
N THR A 92 -5.33 20.57 -5.22
CA THR A 92 -5.68 19.62 -4.16
C THR A 92 -4.57 18.59 -3.98
N HIS A 93 -4.30 18.18 -2.74
CA HIS A 93 -3.34 17.11 -2.47
C HIS A 93 -3.97 15.74 -2.67
N HIS A 94 -5.20 15.55 -2.22
CA HIS A 94 -5.94 14.29 -2.23
C HIS A 94 -6.93 14.21 -3.40
N ASN A 95 -7.23 13.00 -3.85
CA ASN A 95 -8.38 12.75 -4.72
C ASN A 95 -9.66 12.65 -3.87
N PHE A 96 -10.83 12.60 -4.52
CA PHE A 96 -12.11 12.55 -3.80
C PHE A 96 -12.24 11.38 -2.82
N TYR A 97 -11.73 10.19 -3.17
CA TYR A 97 -11.80 9.01 -2.32
C TYR A 97 -10.83 9.09 -1.13
N ASP A 98 -9.63 9.62 -1.35
CA ASP A 98 -8.67 9.89 -0.27
C ASP A 98 -9.28 10.87 0.76
N GLU A 99 -9.98 11.90 0.28
CA GLU A 99 -10.63 12.89 1.15
C GLU A 99 -11.78 12.30 1.97
N ILE A 100 -12.54 11.35 1.40
CA ILE A 100 -13.57 10.61 2.15
C ILE A 100 -12.93 9.79 3.27
N LEU A 101 -11.85 9.08 2.98
CA LEU A 101 -11.15 8.27 3.99
C LEU A 101 -10.59 9.14 5.11
N ALA A 102 -10.02 10.29 4.77
CA ALA A 102 -9.57 11.28 5.76
C ALA A 102 -10.74 11.80 6.63
N GLN A 103 -11.91 12.06 6.05
CA GLN A 103 -13.12 12.47 6.79
C GLN A 103 -13.60 11.39 7.76
N ASP A 104 -13.45 10.11 7.40
CA ASP A 104 -13.81 8.97 8.26
C ASP A 104 -12.73 8.65 9.32
N GLY A 105 -11.69 9.49 9.42
CA GLY A 105 -10.56 9.29 10.34
C GLY A 105 -9.65 8.12 9.96
N GLN A 106 -9.78 7.61 8.73
CA GLN A 106 -8.92 6.57 8.17
C GLN A 106 -7.72 7.24 7.49
N GLU A 107 -6.62 7.36 8.21
CA GLU A 107 -5.35 7.70 7.59
C GLU A 107 -4.85 6.50 6.78
N VAL A 108 -5.05 6.55 5.46
CA VAL A 108 -4.36 5.63 4.57
C VAL A 108 -2.90 6.05 4.55
N GLU A 109 -2.07 5.41 5.37
CA GLU A 109 -0.63 5.40 5.13
C GLU A 109 -0.41 4.72 3.78
N GLN A 110 -0.47 5.51 2.71
CA GLN A 110 -0.02 5.05 1.42
C GLN A 110 1.47 4.76 1.59
N VAL A 111 1.81 3.47 1.53
CA VAL A 111 3.18 3.02 1.34
C VAL A 111 3.57 3.50 -0.04
N MET A 112 3.97 4.76 -0.13
CA MET A 112 4.52 5.31 -1.35
C MET A 112 5.88 4.67 -1.51
N PRO A 113 6.12 3.95 -2.62
CA PRO A 113 7.45 3.42 -2.87
C PRO A 113 8.45 4.58 -2.82
N PRO A 114 9.60 4.42 -2.16
CA PRO A 114 10.55 5.50 -1.99
C PRO A 114 10.99 6.03 -3.36
N ARG A 115 11.10 7.36 -3.45
CA ARG A 115 11.48 8.04 -4.71
C ARG A 115 12.79 7.51 -5.27
N ASP A 116 13.73 7.17 -4.38
CA ASP A 116 14.94 6.43 -4.71
C ASP A 116 14.87 5.00 -4.17
N LEU A 117 14.26 4.12 -4.96
CA LEU A 117 14.17 2.69 -4.68
C LEU A 117 15.54 2.02 -4.48
N ARG A 118 16.62 2.52 -5.10
CA ARG A 118 17.95 1.89 -4.97
C ARG A 118 18.52 2.17 -3.59
N SER A 119 18.50 3.42 -3.16
CA SER A 119 18.98 3.81 -1.83
C SER A 119 18.22 3.09 -0.71
N TRP A 120 16.90 2.93 -0.85
CA TRP A 120 16.07 2.15 0.06
C TRP A 120 16.51 0.69 0.10
N GLN A 121 16.64 0.06 -1.06
CA GLN A 121 17.06 -1.33 -1.19
C GLN A 121 18.46 -1.59 -0.62
N GLU A 122 19.36 -0.61 -0.68
CA GLU A 122 20.73 -0.66 -0.15
C GLU A 122 20.82 -0.35 1.35
N THR A 123 19.72 0.07 1.98
CA THR A 123 19.68 0.33 3.42
C THR A 123 19.97 -0.96 4.18
N GLN A 124 20.83 -0.87 5.19
CA GLN A 124 21.14 -2.03 6.03
C GLN A 124 19.95 -2.38 6.92
N VAL A 125 19.68 -3.68 7.01
CA VAL A 125 18.64 -4.28 7.86
C VAL A 125 18.78 -3.83 9.31
N SER A 126 20.01 -3.63 9.79
CA SER A 126 20.28 -3.13 11.14
C SER A 126 19.74 -1.73 11.46
N ARG A 127 19.28 -0.95 10.48
CA ARG A 127 18.61 0.34 10.71
C ARG A 127 17.12 0.20 11.03
N ALA A 128 16.50 -0.90 10.60
CA ALA A 128 15.05 -1.10 10.69
C ALA A 128 14.66 -2.26 11.62
N ALA A 129 15.56 -3.21 11.85
CA ALA A 129 15.28 -4.40 12.65
C ALA A 129 15.09 -4.10 14.15
N ASN A 130 14.33 -4.97 14.83
CA ASN A 130 14.16 -4.94 16.27
C ASN A 130 15.21 -5.84 16.96
N PHE A 131 16.10 -5.22 17.74
CA PHE A 131 17.20 -5.90 18.46
C PHE A 131 16.85 -6.34 19.88
N ARG A 132 15.58 -6.29 20.28
CA ARG A 132 15.09 -6.80 21.57
C ARG A 132 13.99 -7.84 21.37
N PRO A 133 14.25 -8.96 20.66
CA PRO A 133 13.26 -10.00 20.49
C PRO A 133 13.00 -10.74 21.80
N VAL A 134 11.75 -11.12 22.03
CA VAL A 134 11.40 -12.08 23.07
C VAL A 134 11.74 -13.48 22.56
N LEU A 135 12.74 -14.11 23.16
CA LEU A 135 13.26 -15.42 22.76
C LEU A 135 12.76 -16.52 23.70
N ILE A 136 12.32 -17.63 23.13
CA ILE A 136 11.95 -18.82 23.91
C ILE A 136 13.17 -19.72 24.04
N ARG A 137 13.62 -19.96 25.28
CA ARG A 137 14.82 -20.76 25.57
C ARG A 137 14.53 -22.22 25.92
N SER A 138 13.29 -22.51 26.28
CA SER A 138 12.83 -23.82 26.67
C SER A 138 11.35 -23.96 26.31
N LEU A 139 10.94 -25.17 25.93
CA LEU A 139 9.59 -25.50 25.48
C LEU A 139 8.72 -26.09 26.61
N ASP A 140 9.12 -25.89 27.86
CA ASP A 140 8.32 -26.26 29.02
C ASP A 140 7.09 -25.36 29.15
N VAL A 141 5.99 -25.95 29.60
CA VAL A 141 4.68 -25.29 29.71
C VAL A 141 4.74 -24.03 30.58
N GLU A 142 5.59 -24.00 31.61
CA GLU A 142 5.74 -22.85 32.51
C GLU A 142 6.38 -21.65 31.79
N THR A 143 7.48 -21.88 31.07
CA THR A 143 8.15 -20.87 30.23
C THR A 143 7.22 -20.34 29.14
N LEU A 144 6.46 -21.23 28.47
CA LEU A 144 5.50 -20.80 27.45
C LEU A 144 4.40 -19.92 28.06
N LYS A 145 3.83 -20.31 29.21
CA LYS A 145 2.80 -19.51 29.91
C LYS A 145 3.30 -18.13 30.31
N ASN A 146 4.49 -18.06 30.92
CA ASN A 146 5.08 -16.78 31.35
C ASN A 146 5.33 -15.86 30.14
N THR A 147 5.84 -16.42 29.05
CA THR A 147 6.10 -15.67 27.81
C THR A 147 4.80 -15.11 27.20
N LEU A 148 3.72 -15.89 27.17
CA LEU A 148 2.42 -15.44 26.65
C LEU A 148 1.77 -14.37 27.52
N ALA A 149 2.04 -14.36 28.83
CA ALA A 149 1.53 -13.36 29.77
C ALA A 149 2.30 -12.03 29.69
N GLU A 150 3.61 -12.07 29.43
CA GLU A 150 4.47 -10.89 29.40
C GLU A 150 4.55 -10.20 28.03
N SER A 151 4.25 -10.94 26.95
CA SER A 151 4.37 -10.46 25.57
C SER A 151 3.03 -10.48 24.86
N ALA A 152 2.77 -9.47 24.03
CA ALA A 152 1.64 -9.43 23.09
C ALA A 152 2.04 -9.89 21.67
N HIS A 153 3.25 -10.42 21.48
CA HIS A 153 3.74 -10.85 20.16
C HIS A 153 3.07 -12.15 19.70
N GLU A 154 2.92 -12.31 18.40
CA GLU A 154 2.32 -13.52 17.78
C GLU A 154 3.32 -14.62 17.45
N ARG A 155 4.61 -14.28 17.43
CA ARG A 155 5.68 -15.15 16.92
C ARG A 155 6.94 -14.97 17.73
N PHE A 156 7.58 -16.09 18.07
CA PHE A 156 8.69 -16.13 19.00
C PHE A 156 9.81 -17.00 18.43
N PRO A 157 11.03 -16.45 18.24
CA PRO A 157 12.18 -17.27 17.89
C PRO A 157 12.54 -18.23 19.03
N VAL A 158 12.75 -19.50 18.68
CA VAL A 158 13.11 -20.57 19.62
C VAL A 158 14.61 -20.80 19.57
N VAL A 159 15.27 -20.71 20.72
CA VAL A 159 16.72 -20.81 20.87
C VAL A 159 17.05 -21.86 21.94
N ILE A 160 17.56 -23.00 21.51
CA ILE A 160 17.93 -24.11 22.41
C ILE A 160 19.44 -24.33 22.25
N ASP A 161 20.16 -24.44 23.38
CA ASP A 161 21.62 -24.58 23.40
C ASP A 161 22.35 -23.48 22.62
N LEU A 162 21.89 -22.23 22.75
CA LEU A 162 22.39 -21.04 22.02
C LEU A 162 22.20 -21.09 20.49
N LYS A 163 21.50 -22.09 19.96
CA LYS A 163 21.23 -22.22 18.52
C LYS A 163 19.77 -21.93 18.20
N LEU A 164 19.56 -21.16 17.14
CA LEU A 164 18.24 -20.92 16.58
C LEU A 164 17.66 -22.23 16.02
N LYS A 165 16.50 -22.65 16.52
CA LYS A 165 15.78 -23.84 16.04
C LYS A 165 14.67 -23.49 15.04
N GLY A 166 14.12 -22.28 15.14
CA GLY A 166 13.05 -21.79 14.27
C GLY A 166 12.18 -20.79 15.01
N VAL A 167 10.91 -20.72 14.66
CA VAL A 167 9.91 -19.85 15.29
C VAL A 167 8.71 -20.68 15.74
N ILE A 168 8.13 -20.33 16.89
CA ILE A 168 6.84 -20.85 17.33
C ILE A 168 5.82 -19.72 17.36
N THR A 169 4.59 -20.01 16.96
CA THR A 169 3.48 -19.06 16.98
C THR A 169 2.77 -19.09 18.33
N ARG A 170 2.13 -17.97 18.70
CA ARG A 170 1.26 -17.89 19.87
C ARG A 170 0.19 -18.97 19.85
N GLU A 171 -0.47 -19.14 18.70
CA GLU A 171 -1.49 -20.17 18.51
C GLU A 171 -0.97 -21.59 18.83
N HIS A 172 0.23 -21.94 18.36
CA HIS A 172 0.81 -23.24 18.69
C HIS A 172 1.19 -23.36 20.18
N MET A 173 1.72 -22.29 20.79
CA MET A 173 2.00 -22.29 22.23
C MET A 173 0.73 -22.50 23.07
N GLU A 174 -0.37 -21.84 22.70
CA GLU A 174 -1.67 -21.99 23.38
C GLU A 174 -2.19 -23.43 23.26
N ARG A 175 -2.08 -24.06 22.09
CA ARG A 175 -2.44 -25.48 21.90
C ARG A 175 -1.59 -26.43 22.75
N VAL A 176 -0.29 -26.19 22.86
CA VAL A 176 0.60 -26.98 23.75
C VAL A 176 0.14 -26.86 25.20
N ILE A 177 -0.24 -25.66 25.64
CA ILE A 177 -0.67 -25.39 27.02
C ILE A 177 -2.05 -25.99 27.33
N GLU A 178 -3.01 -25.86 26.42
CA GLU A 178 -4.40 -26.26 26.64
C GLU A 178 -4.64 -27.75 26.38
N LYS A 179 -4.05 -28.27 25.30
CA LYS A 179 -4.32 -29.61 24.78
C LYS A 179 -3.17 -30.60 25.03
N GLY A 180 -2.01 -30.12 25.48
CA GLY A 180 -0.82 -30.96 25.65
C GLY A 180 -0.26 -31.46 24.31
N GLU A 181 -0.50 -30.72 23.22
CA GLU A 181 0.09 -31.02 21.91
C GLU A 181 1.62 -30.85 21.92
N GLU A 182 2.32 -31.52 21.01
CA GLU A 182 3.76 -31.31 20.84
C GLU A 182 4.04 -29.94 20.21
N PRO A 183 5.07 -29.21 20.67
CA PRO A 183 5.41 -27.89 20.13
C PRO A 183 5.92 -28.01 18.69
N ILE A 184 5.23 -27.33 17.77
CA ILE A 184 5.62 -27.25 16.37
C ILE A 184 6.51 -26.01 16.17
N ILE A 185 7.73 -26.23 15.67
CA ILE A 185 8.68 -25.17 15.36
C ILE A 185 8.72 -25.01 13.84
N ASP A 186 8.30 -23.85 13.36
CA ASP A 186 8.34 -23.50 11.95
C ASP A 186 9.75 -23.05 11.54
N PRO A 187 10.19 -23.40 10.32
CA PRO A 187 11.46 -22.93 9.80
C PRO A 187 11.41 -21.41 9.60
N VAL A 188 12.50 -20.73 9.95
CA VAL A 188 12.60 -19.27 9.82
C VAL A 188 13.78 -18.90 8.95
N ALA A 189 13.59 -17.90 8.10
CA ALA A 189 14.68 -17.37 7.31
C ALA A 189 15.63 -16.54 8.19
N THR A 190 16.93 -16.62 7.91
CA THR A 190 17.95 -15.86 8.64
C THR A 190 18.69 -14.89 7.74
N CYS A 191 19.17 -13.81 8.34
CA CYS A 191 20.04 -12.84 7.67
C CYS A 191 21.10 -12.30 8.63
N ARG A 192 22.20 -11.79 8.07
CA ARG A 192 23.21 -11.07 8.86
C ARG A 192 22.76 -9.63 9.08
N ARG A 193 23.23 -8.99 10.16
CA ARG A 193 22.92 -7.57 10.45
C ARG A 193 23.39 -6.59 9.36
N GLU A 194 24.40 -6.96 8.58
CA GLU A 194 24.93 -6.17 7.46
C GLU A 194 24.17 -6.40 6.16
N ALA A 195 23.22 -7.34 6.12
CA ALA A 195 22.38 -7.57 4.95
C ALA A 195 21.58 -6.30 4.61
N THR A 196 21.23 -6.18 3.34
CA THR A 196 20.45 -5.05 2.84
C THR A 196 18.96 -5.37 2.83
N ILE A 197 18.11 -4.35 2.77
CA ILE A 197 16.65 -4.53 2.59
C ILE A 197 16.37 -5.38 1.34
N ARG A 198 17.10 -5.18 0.24
CA ARG A 198 16.98 -5.99 -0.98
C ARG A 198 17.17 -7.49 -0.72
N ASP A 199 18.17 -7.85 0.10
CA ASP A 199 18.51 -9.24 0.35
C ASP A 199 17.44 -9.98 1.17
N ILE A 200 16.68 -9.25 1.99
CA ILE A 200 15.71 -9.84 2.91
C ILE A 200 14.26 -9.75 2.43
N GLN A 201 13.93 -8.86 1.47
CA GLN A 201 12.56 -8.68 0.97
C GLN A 201 11.95 -10.00 0.47
N HIS A 202 12.68 -10.76 -0.35
CA HIS A 202 12.24 -12.07 -0.81
C HIS A 202 12.20 -13.11 0.31
N LYS A 203 13.17 -13.08 1.23
CA LYS A 203 13.25 -14.02 2.36
C LYS A 203 12.08 -13.88 3.33
N ILE A 204 11.54 -12.67 3.52
CA ILE A 204 10.37 -12.44 4.38
C ILE A 204 9.11 -13.04 3.75
N ILE A 205 8.95 -12.91 2.44
CA ILE A 205 7.79 -13.45 1.70
C ILE A 205 7.82 -14.98 1.68
N GLU A 206 9.01 -15.56 1.52
CA GLU A 206 9.19 -17.02 1.49
C GLU A 206 9.20 -17.65 2.89
N SER A 207 9.41 -16.86 3.95
CA SER A 207 9.40 -17.40 5.31
C SER A 207 7.96 -17.70 5.75
N PRO A 208 7.64 -18.95 6.13
CA PRO A 208 6.30 -19.28 6.62
C PRO A 208 5.94 -18.53 7.91
N ALA A 209 6.94 -18.02 8.62
CA ALA A 209 6.77 -17.19 9.82
C ALA A 209 6.53 -15.70 9.52
N ASN A 210 6.54 -15.22 8.27
CA ASN A 210 6.50 -13.79 7.92
C ASN A 210 7.51 -12.94 8.73
N MET A 211 8.64 -13.54 9.08
CA MET A 211 9.65 -13.01 9.99
C MET A 211 11.02 -13.49 9.53
N VAL A 212 12.01 -12.61 9.63
CA VAL A 212 13.42 -12.97 9.47
C VAL A 212 14.14 -12.74 10.80
N VAL A 213 14.97 -13.71 11.20
CA VAL A 213 15.80 -13.60 12.39
C VAL A 213 17.19 -13.11 11.96
N LEU A 214 17.64 -12.03 12.61
CA LEU A 214 19.00 -11.53 12.43
C LEU A 214 19.93 -12.37 13.29
N ILE A 215 20.98 -12.91 12.68
CA ILE A 215 22.04 -13.64 13.36
C ILE A 215 23.33 -12.80 13.39
N GLY A 216 24.07 -12.91 14.49
CA GLY A 216 25.32 -12.20 14.71
C GLY A 216 26.45 -13.11 15.19
N GLY A 217 27.69 -12.74 14.84
CA GLY A 217 28.89 -13.46 15.27
C GLY A 217 29.16 -14.76 14.52
N LEU A 218 30.15 -15.52 15.00
CA LEU A 218 30.54 -16.82 14.45
C LEU A 218 29.57 -17.95 14.85
N ASP A 219 28.83 -17.77 15.95
CA ASP A 219 27.98 -18.82 16.56
C ASP A 219 26.50 -18.76 16.13
N GLU A 220 26.16 -17.96 15.11
CA GLU A 220 24.79 -17.79 14.60
C GLU A 220 23.75 -17.42 15.68
N VAL A 221 24.18 -16.67 16.69
CA VAL A 221 23.31 -16.27 17.80
C VAL A 221 22.27 -15.26 17.28
N PRO A 222 20.97 -15.46 17.56
CA PRO A 222 19.95 -14.51 17.17
C PRO A 222 20.09 -13.22 17.96
N ILE A 223 20.31 -12.12 17.25
CA ILE A 223 20.53 -10.77 17.79
C ILE A 223 19.32 -9.85 17.61
N GLY A 224 18.38 -10.22 16.73
CA GLY A 224 17.23 -9.41 16.41
C GLY A 224 16.22 -10.12 15.52
N VAL A 225 15.09 -9.48 15.30
CA VAL A 225 14.05 -9.93 14.37
C VAL A 225 13.63 -8.78 13.48
N MET A 226 13.15 -9.12 12.30
CA MET A 226 12.57 -8.18 11.36
C MET A 226 11.33 -8.78 10.73
N THR A 227 10.26 -8.00 10.73
CA THR A 227 8.96 -8.36 10.16
C THR A 227 8.63 -7.46 8.99
N LEU A 228 7.57 -7.82 8.24
CA LEU A 228 7.04 -6.94 7.20
C LEU A 228 6.61 -5.57 7.78
N HIS A 229 6.09 -5.54 9.00
CA HIS A 229 5.67 -4.30 9.65
C HIS A 229 6.86 -3.36 9.91
N ASP A 230 8.03 -3.91 10.26
CA ASP A 230 9.25 -3.12 10.46
C ASP A 230 9.77 -2.53 9.13
N ILE A 231 9.66 -3.28 8.03
CA ILE A 231 9.96 -2.79 6.67
C ILE A 231 9.06 -1.62 6.31
N LEU A 232 7.75 -1.80 6.45
CA LEU A 232 6.77 -0.78 6.07
C LEU A 232 6.97 0.50 6.90
N ARG A 233 7.19 0.35 8.21
CA ARG A 233 7.48 1.49 9.10
C ARG A 233 8.77 2.20 8.68
N ALA A 234 9.82 1.47 8.36
CA ALA A 234 11.08 2.05 7.91
C ALA A 234 10.94 2.73 6.54
N GLU A 235 10.11 2.20 5.63
CA GLU A 235 9.82 2.81 4.33
C GLU A 235 9.07 4.16 4.49
N ILE A 236 8.12 4.23 5.43
CA ILE A 236 7.41 5.47 5.78
C ILE A 236 8.35 6.49 6.40
N MET A 237 9.31 6.08 7.24
CA MET A 237 10.32 7.02 7.76
C MET A 237 11.26 7.50 6.65
N PHE A 238 11.72 6.60 5.78
CA PHE A 238 12.63 6.93 4.68
C PHE A 238 12.02 7.91 3.67
N THR A 239 10.70 7.88 3.48
CA THR A 239 10.00 8.81 2.59
C THR A 239 9.74 10.19 3.18
N LYS A 240 9.91 10.36 4.51
CA LYS A 240 9.77 11.64 5.21
C LYS A 240 11.09 12.43 5.30
N ASP A 241 12.23 11.75 5.15
CA ASP A 241 13.58 12.33 5.13
C ASP A 241 13.97 12.87 3.75
#